data_AF-A0A7S3P7H2-F1
#
_entry.id   AF-A0A7S3P7H2-F1
#
_cell.length_a   1.000
_cell.length_b   1.000
_cell.length_c   1.000
_cell.angle_alpha   90.00
_cell.angle_beta   90.00
_cell.angle_gamma   90.00
#
_symmetry.space_group_name_H-M   'P 1'
#
loop_
_entity.id
_entity.type
_entity.pdbx_description
1 polymer ?
#
loop_
_entity_poly.entity_id
_entity_poly.type
_entity_poly.pdbx_seq_one_letter_code
_entity_poly.pdbx_strand_id
1 'polypeptide(L)'
;KISEETLADYLQNAAKILNAYLKKNALTSTQPYTPIPNERAEKLMRENPEGGLLTGSSLSTASILSTAKRNNLLKECDIDRLMERLWDCEGDIEKALTLVEQEPTRFVTAWAQFEKDIFNDNFRRHHGTIRKIAKSVAPFKTVQEVIDYQYRFKIPDQFRLYQERKREIAVRIVECIDHRRVIDPSSETRRRPLGSTGQHWSETSATDLVRATEERREKARQLMLDVNAALGKSVLGQVANAVKELNRADTPSARANLFSLLHGHTDLQRRFNEFLPKQV
;
A
#
# COMPACT_ATOMS: atom_id res chain seq x y z
N LYS A 1 -39.61 19.39 -8.30
CA LYS A 1 -38.89 18.13 -7.98
C LYS A 1 -38.12 17.73 -9.22
N ILE A 2 -36.79 17.73 -9.15
CA ILE A 2 -35.94 17.28 -10.26
C ILE A 2 -36.06 15.75 -10.33
N SER A 3 -36.31 15.19 -11.51
CA SER A 3 -36.35 13.73 -11.66
C SER A 3 -34.93 13.15 -11.63
N GLU A 4 -34.81 11.87 -11.27
CA GLU A 4 -33.52 11.19 -11.22
C GLU A 4 -32.83 11.14 -12.60
N GLU A 5 -33.62 10.99 -13.66
CA GLU A 5 -33.15 11.04 -15.05
C GLU A 5 -32.59 12.43 -15.41
N THR A 6 -33.31 13.49 -15.07
CA THR A 6 -32.87 14.88 -15.32
C THR A 6 -31.59 15.21 -14.57
N LEU A 7 -31.43 14.69 -13.36
CA LEU A 7 -30.21 14.85 -12.57
C LEU A 7 -29.02 14.09 -13.20
N ALA A 8 -29.26 12.85 -13.65
CA ALA A 8 -28.23 12.05 -14.31
C ALA A 8 -27.72 12.71 -15.60
N ASP A 9 -28.63 13.26 -16.40
CA ASP A 9 -28.32 13.98 -17.64
C ASP A 9 -27.49 15.25 -17.36
N TYR A 10 -27.86 16.02 -16.32
CA TYR A 10 -27.08 17.18 -15.89
C TYR A 10 -25.65 16.81 -15.50
N LEU A 11 -25.48 15.82 -14.62
CA LEU A 11 -24.16 15.40 -14.16
C LEU A 11 -23.31 14.84 -15.31
N GLN A 12 -23.91 14.11 -16.25
CA GLN A 12 -23.22 13.59 -17.41
C GLN A 12 -22.73 14.71 -18.34
N ASN A 13 -23.54 15.75 -18.55
CA ASN A 13 -23.17 16.88 -19.40
C ASN A 13 -22.16 17.81 -18.72
N ALA A 14 -22.32 18.08 -17.41
CA ALA A 14 -21.34 18.81 -16.61
C ALA A 14 -19.98 18.09 -16.63
N ALA A 15 -19.99 16.76 -16.49
CA ALA A 15 -18.78 15.95 -16.61
C ALA A 15 -18.10 16.15 -17.97
N LYS A 16 -18.82 16.16 -19.10
CA LYS A 16 -18.21 16.39 -20.42
C LYS A 16 -17.46 17.73 -20.49
N ILE A 17 -18.05 18.80 -19.97
CA ILE A 17 -17.44 20.15 -19.93
C ILE A 17 -16.17 20.14 -19.07
N LEU A 18 -16.28 19.64 -17.84
CA LEU A 18 -15.16 19.59 -16.90
C LEU A 18 -14.04 18.68 -17.40
N ASN A 19 -14.36 17.59 -18.11
CA ASN A 19 -13.38 16.68 -18.71
C ASN A 19 -12.56 17.36 -19.79
N ALA A 20 -13.21 18.15 -20.65
CA ALA A 20 -12.52 18.90 -21.69
C ALA A 20 -11.56 19.91 -21.04
N TYR A 21 -12.02 20.59 -19.98
CA TYR A 21 -11.19 21.52 -19.22
C TYR A 21 -9.99 20.83 -18.55
N LEU A 22 -10.21 19.72 -17.84
CA LEU A 22 -9.16 18.96 -17.16
C LEU A 22 -8.09 18.45 -18.14
N LYS A 23 -8.50 17.94 -19.30
CA LYS A 23 -7.58 17.47 -20.35
C LYS A 23 -6.76 18.63 -20.93
N LYS A 24 -7.41 19.76 -21.23
CA LYS A 24 -6.75 20.95 -21.78
C LYS A 24 -5.65 21.49 -20.85
N ASN A 25 -5.87 21.40 -19.54
CA ASN A 25 -4.94 21.93 -18.54
C ASN A 25 -3.99 20.86 -17.96
N ALA A 26 -3.95 19.65 -18.54
CA ALA A 26 -3.16 18.52 -18.02
C ALA A 26 -3.38 18.23 -16.52
N LEU A 27 -4.61 18.49 -16.04
CA LEU A 27 -5.01 18.27 -14.65
C LEU A 27 -5.54 16.85 -14.41
N THR A 28 -5.91 16.15 -15.49
CA THR A 28 -6.32 14.75 -15.42
C THR A 28 -5.21 13.92 -14.81
N SER A 29 -5.50 13.22 -13.72
CA SER A 29 -4.64 12.10 -13.31
C SER A 29 -4.50 11.14 -14.50
N THR A 30 -3.25 10.86 -14.89
CA THR A 30 -2.92 9.96 -16.02
C THR A 30 -3.36 8.51 -15.79
N GLN A 31 -3.89 8.20 -14.61
CA GLN A 31 -4.44 6.91 -14.29
C GLN A 31 -5.88 7.07 -13.79
N PRO A 32 -6.91 6.62 -14.55
CA PRO A 32 -8.12 6.20 -13.89
C PRO A 32 -7.73 5.19 -12.81
N TYR A 33 -8.36 5.27 -11.64
CA TYR A 33 -8.12 4.31 -10.55
C TYR A 33 -8.51 2.91 -11.03
N THR A 34 -7.55 2.21 -11.61
CA THR A 34 -7.62 0.81 -11.97
C THR A 34 -6.36 0.17 -11.38
N PRO A 35 -6.47 -0.81 -10.46
CA PRO A 35 -5.30 -1.49 -9.88
C PRO A 35 -4.57 -2.39 -10.89
N ILE A 36 -4.93 -2.28 -12.18
CA ILE A 36 -4.27 -2.84 -13.34
C ILE A 36 -4.39 -1.76 -14.43
N PRO A 37 -3.28 -1.33 -15.09
CA PRO A 37 -3.36 -0.45 -16.25
C PRO A 37 -4.36 -1.00 -17.28
N ASN A 38 -5.21 -0.16 -17.84
CA ASN A 38 -6.31 -0.61 -18.71
C ASN A 38 -5.81 -1.51 -19.85
N GLU A 39 -4.67 -1.17 -20.45
CA GLU A 39 -4.03 -1.97 -21.50
C GLU A 39 -3.65 -3.39 -21.03
N ARG A 40 -3.15 -3.52 -19.79
CA ARG A 40 -2.80 -4.81 -19.19
C ARG A 40 -4.04 -5.60 -18.78
N ALA A 41 -5.09 -4.93 -18.30
CA ALA A 41 -6.36 -5.54 -17.99
C ALA A 41 -7.04 -6.09 -19.25
N GLU A 42 -7.02 -5.33 -20.35
CA GLU A 42 -7.52 -5.76 -21.65
C GLU A 42 -6.70 -6.91 -22.23
N LYS A 43 -5.37 -6.85 -22.14
CA LYS A 43 -4.49 -7.94 -22.58
C LYS A 43 -4.79 -9.24 -21.83
N LEU A 44 -4.91 -9.18 -20.50
CA LEU A 44 -5.26 -10.34 -19.67
C LEU A 44 -6.65 -10.91 -19.97
N MET A 45 -7.61 -10.07 -20.39
CA MET A 45 -8.92 -10.57 -20.84
C MET A 45 -8.85 -11.24 -22.21
N ARG A 46 -8.04 -10.73 -23.15
CA ARG A 46 -7.85 -11.34 -24.48
C ARG A 46 -7.05 -12.64 -24.41
N GLU A 47 -6.11 -12.75 -23.48
CA GLU A 47 -5.29 -13.94 -23.26
C GLU A 47 -6.04 -15.06 -22.53
N ASN A 48 -7.24 -14.80 -22.03
CA ASN A 48 -8.05 -15.81 -21.34
C ASN A 48 -8.86 -16.61 -22.39
N PRO A 49 -8.59 -17.91 -22.60
CA PRO A 49 -9.30 -18.70 -23.60
C PRO A 49 -10.77 -18.86 -23.24
N GLU A 50 -11.66 -18.84 -24.23
CA GLU A 50 -13.09 -19.09 -24.04
C GLU A 50 -13.30 -20.46 -23.37
N GLY A 51 -13.85 -20.47 -22.15
CA GLY A 51 -14.05 -21.68 -21.34
C GLY A 51 -13.06 -21.88 -20.19
N GLY A 52 -12.05 -21.01 -20.04
CA GLY A 52 -11.16 -21.03 -18.88
C GLY A 52 -11.87 -20.65 -17.58
N LEU A 53 -11.68 -21.44 -16.50
CA LEU A 53 -12.20 -21.11 -15.17
C LEU A 53 -11.74 -19.70 -14.75
N LEU A 54 -12.69 -18.82 -14.45
CA LEU A 54 -12.43 -17.48 -13.97
C LEU A 54 -11.72 -17.58 -12.62
N THR A 55 -10.40 -17.37 -12.62
CA THR A 55 -9.63 -17.23 -11.39
C THR A 55 -10.09 -15.98 -10.62
N GLY A 56 -9.86 -15.92 -9.30
CA GLY A 56 -10.18 -14.72 -8.50
C GLY A 56 -9.57 -13.41 -9.04
N SER A 57 -8.43 -13.51 -9.73
CA SER A 57 -7.79 -12.43 -10.49
C SER A 57 -8.62 -11.92 -11.69
N SER A 58 -9.31 -12.82 -12.40
CA SER A 58 -10.15 -12.50 -13.56
C SER A 58 -11.41 -11.73 -13.16
N LEU A 59 -12.04 -12.11 -12.04
CA LEU A 59 -13.20 -11.42 -11.47
C LEU A 59 -12.86 -10.01 -10.97
N SER A 60 -11.70 -9.84 -10.33
CA SER A 60 -11.21 -8.54 -9.91
C SER A 60 -10.97 -7.62 -11.12
N THR A 61 -10.34 -8.15 -12.18
CA THR A 61 -10.06 -7.42 -13.44
C THR A 61 -11.34 -7.00 -14.18
N ALA A 62 -12.35 -7.87 -14.25
CA ALA A 62 -13.64 -7.56 -14.87
C ALA A 62 -14.43 -6.50 -14.08
N SER A 63 -14.41 -6.57 -12.74
CA SER A 63 -15.03 -5.56 -11.87
C SER A 63 -14.40 -4.17 -12.08
N ILE A 64 -13.06 -4.12 -12.17
CA ILE A 64 -12.31 -2.90 -12.45
C ILE A 64 -12.71 -2.29 -13.80
N LEU A 65 -12.77 -3.08 -14.87
CA LEU A 65 -13.16 -2.61 -16.21
C LEU A 65 -14.62 -2.13 -16.26
N SER A 66 -15.52 -2.77 -15.51
CA SER A 66 -16.93 -2.37 -15.44
C SER A 66 -17.12 -1.01 -14.73
N THR A 67 -16.31 -0.71 -13.72
CA THR A 67 -16.32 0.59 -13.02
C THR A 67 -15.58 1.69 -13.80
N ALA A 68 -14.48 1.35 -14.50
CA ALA A 68 -13.68 2.30 -15.27
C ALA A 68 -14.41 2.86 -16.51
N LYS A 69 -15.37 2.12 -17.08
CA LYS A 69 -16.17 2.61 -18.22
C LYS A 69 -17.26 3.61 -17.85
N ARG A 70 -17.66 3.67 -16.57
CA ARG A 70 -18.89 4.39 -16.19
C ARG A 70 -18.70 5.83 -15.73
N ASN A 71 -17.60 6.24 -15.10
CA ASN A 71 -17.38 7.65 -14.72
C ASN A 71 -15.96 7.89 -14.17
N ASN A 72 -14.96 8.01 -15.06
CA ASN A 72 -13.57 8.24 -14.61
C ASN A 72 -13.31 9.65 -14.04
N LEU A 73 -14.19 10.63 -14.29
CA LEU A 73 -13.86 12.05 -14.05
C LEU A 73 -14.72 12.77 -13.00
N LEU A 74 -15.77 12.14 -12.47
CA LEU A 74 -16.50 12.69 -11.31
C LEU A 74 -15.63 12.73 -10.04
N LYS A 75 -14.50 12.00 -10.00
CA LYS A 75 -13.59 11.97 -8.84
C LYS A 75 -12.82 13.26 -8.63
N GLU A 76 -12.57 14.00 -9.71
CA GLU A 76 -11.84 15.27 -9.69
C GLU A 76 -12.80 16.47 -9.72
N CYS A 77 -14.11 16.22 -9.60
CA CYS A 77 -15.15 17.24 -9.57
C CYS A 77 -15.79 17.32 -8.18
N ASP A 78 -16.16 18.53 -7.78
CA ASP A 78 -16.94 18.80 -6.59
C ASP A 78 -18.43 18.64 -6.91
N ILE A 79 -18.97 17.44 -6.62
CA ILE A 79 -20.37 17.12 -6.91
C ILE A 79 -21.30 17.99 -6.07
N ASP A 80 -20.94 18.28 -4.82
CA ASP A 80 -21.79 19.08 -3.93
C ASP A 80 -21.95 20.49 -4.49
N ARG A 81 -20.87 21.11 -4.99
CA ARG A 81 -20.94 22.40 -5.68
C ARG A 81 -21.73 22.36 -6.99
N LEU A 82 -21.66 21.27 -7.74
CA LEU A 82 -22.50 21.10 -8.95
C LEU A 82 -23.98 21.03 -8.58
N MET A 83 -24.31 20.33 -7.48
CA MET A 83 -25.68 20.24 -6.97
C MET A 83 -26.19 21.57 -6.43
N GLU A 84 -25.37 22.30 -5.67
CA GLU A 84 -25.66 23.66 -5.22
C GLU A 84 -25.93 24.58 -6.40
N ARG A 85 -25.12 24.48 -7.47
CA ARG A 85 -25.31 25.33 -8.65
C ARG A 85 -26.59 25.00 -9.42
N LEU A 86 -26.95 23.73 -9.52
CA LEU A 86 -28.23 23.33 -10.10
C LEU A 86 -29.41 23.84 -9.27
N TRP A 87 -29.27 23.84 -7.94
CA TRP A 87 -30.26 24.36 -7.02
C TRP A 87 -30.44 25.88 -7.15
N ASP A 88 -29.33 26.64 -7.23
CA ASP A 88 -29.34 28.08 -7.45
C ASP A 88 -30.04 28.47 -8.76
N CYS A 89 -29.95 27.61 -9.77
CA CYS A 89 -30.62 27.78 -11.06
C CYS A 89 -32.07 27.27 -11.07
N GLU A 90 -32.66 26.95 -9.91
CA GLU A 90 -34.02 26.43 -9.77
C GLU A 90 -34.29 25.14 -10.58
N GLY A 91 -33.23 24.37 -10.87
CA GLY A 91 -33.30 23.16 -11.71
C GLY A 91 -33.21 23.40 -13.21
N ASP A 92 -32.92 24.62 -13.67
CA ASP A 92 -32.65 24.92 -15.08
C ASP A 92 -31.26 24.41 -15.49
N ILE A 93 -31.23 23.28 -16.20
CA ILE A 93 -30.01 22.57 -16.60
C ILE A 93 -29.14 23.42 -17.53
N GLU A 94 -29.73 24.09 -18.52
CA GLU A 94 -28.97 24.83 -19.52
C GLU A 94 -28.27 26.03 -18.89
N LYS A 95 -28.98 26.75 -18.01
CA LYS A 95 -28.37 27.83 -17.21
C LYS A 95 -27.27 27.29 -16.29
N ALA A 96 -27.49 26.16 -15.61
CA ALA A 96 -26.46 25.58 -14.75
C ALA A 96 -25.21 25.17 -15.54
N LEU A 97 -25.36 24.55 -16.73
CA LEU A 97 -24.25 24.12 -17.57
C LEU A 97 -23.46 25.29 -18.15
N THR A 98 -24.14 26.36 -18.61
CA THR A 98 -23.46 27.56 -19.11
C THR A 98 -22.60 28.23 -18.03
N LEU A 99 -23.06 28.23 -16.77
CA LEU A 99 -22.28 28.73 -15.64
C LEU A 99 -21.09 27.82 -15.30
N VAL A 100 -21.26 26.51 -15.41
CA VAL A 100 -20.14 25.55 -15.25
C VAL A 100 -19.08 25.75 -16.33
N GLU A 101 -19.49 26.06 -17.56
CA GLU A 101 -18.58 26.33 -18.68
C GLU A 101 -17.80 27.65 -18.51
N GLN A 102 -18.43 28.67 -17.92
CA GLN A 102 -17.80 29.96 -17.63
C GLN A 102 -16.76 29.87 -16.51
N GLU A 103 -17.03 29.10 -15.45
CA GLU A 103 -16.17 29.00 -14.26
C GLU A 103 -15.80 27.54 -13.89
N PRO A 104 -15.13 26.78 -14.77
CA PRO A 104 -14.85 25.36 -14.54
C PRO A 104 -13.93 25.11 -13.35
N THR A 105 -13.08 26.08 -12.99
CA THR A 105 -12.13 25.97 -11.87
C THR A 105 -12.82 25.80 -10.52
N ARG A 106 -14.05 26.32 -10.35
CA ARG A 106 -14.79 26.24 -9.08
C ARG A 106 -15.32 24.84 -8.79
N PHE A 107 -15.55 24.05 -9.83
CA PHE A 107 -16.12 22.71 -9.75
C PHE A 107 -15.05 21.62 -9.81
N VAL A 108 -13.79 21.99 -10.02
CA VAL A 108 -12.68 21.05 -10.15
C VAL A 108 -11.89 21.01 -8.85
N THR A 109 -11.80 19.83 -8.23
CA THR A 109 -10.94 19.55 -7.07
C THR A 109 -9.60 18.97 -7.48
N ALA A 110 -9.23 19.07 -8.77
CA ALA A 110 -7.98 18.53 -9.27
C ALA A 110 -6.76 19.24 -8.66
N TRP A 111 -5.69 18.47 -8.57
CA TRP A 111 -4.39 18.92 -8.09
C TRP A 111 -3.43 18.98 -9.28
N ALA A 112 -2.78 20.13 -9.46
CA ALA A 112 -1.72 20.28 -10.43
C ALA A 112 -0.51 19.40 -10.06
N GLN A 113 0.32 19.04 -11.04
CA GLN A 113 1.45 18.13 -10.81
C GLN A 113 2.43 18.68 -9.76
N PHE A 114 2.77 19.97 -9.83
CA PHE A 114 3.67 20.59 -8.86
C PHE A 114 3.09 20.58 -7.44
N GLU A 115 1.77 20.75 -7.27
CA GLU A 115 1.10 20.69 -5.96
C GLU A 115 1.19 19.28 -5.37
N LYS A 116 0.98 18.26 -6.21
CA LYS A 116 1.14 16.84 -5.85
C LYS A 116 2.58 16.56 -5.43
N ASP A 117 3.56 17.11 -6.12
CA ASP A 117 4.98 16.90 -5.82
C ASP A 117 5.38 17.54 -4.47
N ILE A 118 4.95 18.79 -4.23
CA ILE A 118 5.13 19.46 -2.93
C ILE A 118 4.47 18.64 -1.82
N PHE A 119 3.23 18.17 -2.04
CA PHE A 119 2.54 17.32 -1.08
C PHE A 119 3.32 16.05 -0.78
N ASN A 120 3.76 15.32 -1.82
CA ASN A 120 4.47 14.05 -1.69
C ASN A 120 5.79 14.20 -0.94
N ASP A 121 6.56 15.26 -1.24
CA ASP A 121 7.83 15.53 -0.56
C ASP A 121 7.61 15.85 0.92
N ASN A 122 6.63 16.69 1.23
CA ASN A 122 6.31 17.02 2.62
C ASN A 122 5.70 15.83 3.38
N PHE A 123 4.92 15.00 2.70
CA PHE A 123 4.37 13.77 3.26
C PHE A 123 5.48 12.80 3.68
N ARG A 124 6.52 12.64 2.85
CA ARG A 124 7.72 11.84 3.16
C ARG A 124 8.52 12.42 4.33
N ARG A 125 8.70 13.74 4.36
CA ARG A 125 9.51 14.43 5.39
C ARG A 125 8.83 14.50 6.76
N HIS A 126 7.51 14.62 6.79
CA HIS A 126 6.75 14.89 8.01
C HIS A 126 5.86 13.72 8.48
N HIS A 127 6.06 12.53 7.90
CA HIS A 127 5.38 11.28 8.28
C HIS A 127 3.85 11.41 8.40
N GLY A 128 3.23 12.16 7.49
CA GLY A 128 1.77 12.35 7.49
C GLY A 128 1.24 13.41 8.47
N THR A 129 2.09 14.29 9.04
CA THR A 129 1.61 15.43 9.83
C THR A 129 0.90 16.45 8.93
N ILE A 130 -0.42 16.32 8.77
CA ILE A 130 -1.22 17.10 7.81
C ILE A 130 -1.06 18.61 8.01
N ARG A 131 -1.00 19.11 9.25
CA ARG A 131 -0.82 20.55 9.51
C ARG A 131 0.48 21.11 8.93
N LYS A 132 1.57 20.33 8.98
CA LYS A 132 2.86 20.74 8.41
C LYS A 132 2.84 20.69 6.88
N ILE A 133 2.22 19.64 6.33
CA ILE A 133 2.01 19.50 4.88
C ILE A 133 1.15 20.66 4.36
N ALA A 134 0.02 20.96 5.02
CA ALA A 134 -0.86 22.05 4.64
C ALA A 134 -0.15 23.41 4.67
N LYS A 135 0.72 23.67 5.66
CA LYS A 135 1.53 24.89 5.70
C LYS A 135 2.45 25.05 4.47
N SER A 136 2.94 23.94 3.92
CA SER A 136 3.79 23.96 2.71
C SER A 136 3.01 24.13 1.40
N VAL A 137 1.72 23.73 1.38
CA VAL A 137 0.83 23.83 0.21
C VAL A 137 -0.08 25.07 0.30
N ALA A 138 -0.09 25.78 1.44
CA ALA A 138 -0.98 26.90 1.76
C ALA A 138 -1.11 28.02 0.71
N PRO A 139 -0.10 28.33 -0.13
CA PRO A 139 -0.28 29.32 -1.20
C PRO A 139 -1.28 28.89 -2.28
N PHE A 140 -1.52 27.59 -2.41
CA PHE A 140 -2.27 26.99 -3.52
C PHE A 140 -3.55 26.30 -3.08
N LYS A 141 -3.51 25.62 -1.92
CA LYS A 141 -4.62 24.82 -1.40
C LYS A 141 -4.90 25.13 0.06
N THR A 142 -6.17 25.07 0.40
CA THR A 142 -6.66 25.17 1.78
C THR A 142 -6.31 23.93 2.59
N VAL A 143 -6.33 24.05 3.92
CA VAL A 143 -6.10 22.90 4.82
C VAL A 143 -7.12 21.79 4.58
N GLN A 144 -8.37 22.16 4.28
CA GLN A 144 -9.44 21.20 3.99
C GLN A 144 -9.15 20.41 2.71
N GLU A 145 -8.75 21.08 1.62
CA GLU A 145 -8.38 20.39 0.37
C GLU A 145 -7.18 19.45 0.56
N VAL A 146 -6.22 19.81 1.41
CA VAL A 146 -5.07 18.96 1.77
C VAL A 146 -5.52 17.72 2.54
N ILE A 147 -6.47 17.86 3.47
CA ILE A 147 -7.10 16.74 4.19
C ILE A 147 -7.83 15.85 3.20
N ASP A 148 -8.71 16.42 2.37
CA ASP A 148 -9.49 15.67 1.39
C ASP A 148 -8.58 14.93 0.41
N TYR A 149 -7.49 15.55 -0.04
CA TYR A 149 -6.52 14.91 -0.91
C TYR A 149 -5.81 13.72 -0.23
N GLN A 150 -5.41 13.87 1.03
CA GLN A 150 -4.79 12.80 1.82
C GLN A 150 -5.71 11.57 1.92
N TYR A 151 -7.00 11.77 2.21
CA TYR A 151 -7.94 10.67 2.41
C TYR A 151 -8.49 10.09 1.11
N ARG A 152 -8.79 10.93 0.10
CA ARG A 152 -9.36 10.49 -1.18
C ARG A 152 -8.35 9.82 -2.09
N PHE A 153 -7.10 10.30 -2.09
CA PHE A 153 -6.09 9.83 -3.04
C PHE A 153 -4.93 9.14 -2.34
N LYS A 154 -4.38 9.73 -1.27
CA LYS A 154 -3.08 9.27 -0.79
C LYS A 154 -3.09 8.00 0.04
N ILE A 155 -4.08 7.82 0.91
CA ILE A 155 -4.26 6.55 1.63
C ILE A 155 -4.55 5.39 0.67
N PRO A 156 -5.49 5.54 -0.30
CA PRO A 156 -5.68 4.51 -1.34
C PRO A 156 -4.42 4.20 -2.15
N ASP A 157 -3.64 5.21 -2.54
CA ASP A 157 -2.35 5.01 -3.23
C ASP A 157 -1.37 4.18 -2.38
N GLN A 158 -1.24 4.49 -1.09
CA GLN A 158 -0.37 3.74 -0.18
C GLN A 158 -0.84 2.30 0.00
N PHE A 159 -2.15 2.08 0.09
CA PHE A 159 -2.73 0.75 0.17
C PHE A 159 -2.47 -0.03 -1.13
N ARG A 160 -2.55 0.62 -2.29
CA ARG A 160 -2.18 0.04 -3.59
C ARG A 160 -0.72 -0.39 -3.62
N LEU A 161 0.20 0.51 -3.27
CA LEU A 161 1.64 0.20 -3.23
C LEU A 161 1.95 -0.98 -2.30
N TYR A 162 1.22 -1.08 -1.18
CA TYR A 162 1.32 -2.22 -0.28
C TYR A 162 0.83 -3.53 -0.94
N GLN A 163 -0.30 -3.51 -1.63
CA GLN A 163 -0.84 -4.67 -2.35
C GLN A 163 0.07 -5.10 -3.52
N GLU A 164 0.58 -4.13 -4.29
CA GLU A 164 1.53 -4.38 -5.39
C GLU A 164 2.81 -5.03 -4.85
N ARG A 165 3.37 -4.51 -3.75
CA ARG A 165 4.54 -5.11 -3.08
C ARG A 165 4.25 -6.53 -2.59
N LYS A 166 3.06 -6.78 -2.04
CA LYS A 166 2.64 -8.14 -1.65
C LYS A 166 2.60 -9.09 -2.85
N ARG A 167 2.07 -8.64 -3.99
CA ARG A 167 2.05 -9.43 -5.23
C ARG A 167 3.45 -9.69 -5.76
N GLU A 168 4.31 -8.69 -5.78
CA GLU A 168 5.70 -8.83 -6.22
C GLU A 168 6.45 -9.88 -5.38
N ILE A 169 6.27 -9.86 -4.07
CA ILE A 169 6.84 -10.86 -3.17
C ILE A 169 6.30 -12.27 -3.50
N ALA A 170 4.99 -12.40 -3.74
CA ALA A 170 4.40 -13.68 -4.11
C ALA A 170 4.96 -14.22 -5.43
N VAL A 171 5.14 -13.36 -6.44
CA VAL A 171 5.74 -13.72 -7.73
C VAL A 171 7.17 -14.22 -7.53
N ARG A 172 8.00 -13.50 -6.78
CA ARG A 172 9.38 -13.93 -6.49
C ARG A 172 9.42 -15.30 -5.80
N ILE A 173 8.47 -15.59 -4.90
CA ILE A 173 8.41 -16.89 -4.24
C ILE A 173 8.11 -18.00 -5.25
N VAL A 174 7.16 -17.78 -6.16
CA VAL A 174 6.83 -18.74 -7.22
C VAL A 174 8.02 -18.95 -8.16
N GLU A 175 8.66 -17.89 -8.62
CA GLU A 175 9.88 -17.97 -9.45
C GLU A 175 10.99 -18.76 -8.74
N CYS A 176 11.19 -18.56 -7.43
CA CYS A 176 12.15 -19.35 -6.66
C CYS A 176 11.77 -20.84 -6.59
N ILE A 177 10.48 -21.17 -6.52
CA ILE A 177 9.99 -22.55 -6.51
C ILE A 177 10.22 -23.19 -7.90
N ASP A 178 9.88 -22.48 -8.96
CA ASP A 178 10.03 -22.98 -10.33
C ASP A 178 11.51 -23.15 -10.71
N HIS A 179 12.38 -22.20 -10.32
CA HIS A 179 13.82 -22.37 -10.48
C HIS A 179 14.35 -23.62 -9.75
N ARG A 180 13.85 -23.93 -8.55
CA ARG A 180 14.23 -25.16 -7.84
C ARG A 180 13.74 -26.42 -8.56
N ARG A 181 12.52 -26.40 -9.12
CA ARG A 181 11.97 -27.51 -9.91
C ARG A 181 12.78 -27.82 -11.15
N VAL A 182 13.27 -26.78 -11.84
CA VAL A 182 14.09 -26.94 -13.04
C VAL A 182 15.49 -27.48 -12.71
N ILE A 183 16.07 -27.06 -11.58
CA ILE A 183 17.42 -27.50 -11.16
C ILE A 183 17.40 -28.93 -10.62
N ASP A 184 16.32 -29.36 -9.96
CA ASP A 184 16.18 -30.73 -9.45
C ASP A 184 14.80 -31.34 -9.78
N PRO A 185 14.60 -31.81 -11.02
CA PRO A 185 13.34 -32.43 -11.45
C PRO A 185 13.06 -33.77 -10.76
N SER A 186 14.05 -34.34 -10.05
CA SER A 186 13.91 -35.60 -9.31
C SER A 186 13.32 -35.43 -7.90
N SER A 187 13.24 -34.19 -7.41
CA SER A 187 12.71 -33.86 -6.08
C SER A 187 11.18 -34.04 -5.96
N GLU A 188 10.45 -34.12 -7.08
CA GLU A 188 8.99 -34.27 -7.09
C GLU A 188 8.53 -35.71 -6.80
N THR A 189 9.39 -36.71 -7.04
CA THR A 189 9.07 -38.14 -6.82
C THR A 189 9.31 -38.61 -5.37
N ARG A 190 9.81 -37.75 -4.48
CA ARG A 190 10.04 -38.05 -3.05
C ARG A 190 8.99 -37.44 -2.12
N ARG A 191 7.72 -37.36 -2.54
CA ARG A 191 6.61 -37.22 -1.58
C ARG A 191 6.39 -38.56 -0.87
N ARG A 192 7.20 -38.83 0.17
CA ARG A 192 6.97 -39.94 1.10
C ARG A 192 5.65 -39.74 1.85
N PRO A 193 4.81 -40.78 2.03
CA PRO A 193 3.67 -40.71 2.92
C PRO A 193 4.14 -40.69 4.38
N LEU A 194 3.49 -39.82 5.16
CA LEU A 194 3.42 -39.70 6.62
C LEU A 194 4.49 -40.38 7.48
N GLY A 195 5.33 -39.56 8.10
CA GLY A 195 6.02 -39.80 9.36
C GLY A 195 6.31 -38.46 10.01
N SER A 196 5.84 -38.28 11.25
CA SER A 196 5.73 -37.04 12.01
C SER A 196 6.96 -36.12 12.06
N THR A 197 6.71 -34.82 12.28
CA THR A 197 7.64 -33.76 12.73
C THR A 197 8.54 -33.06 11.70
N GLY A 198 7.99 -32.66 10.55
CA GLY A 198 8.63 -31.70 9.66
C GLY A 198 7.64 -30.64 9.20
N GLN A 199 7.71 -29.43 9.76
CA GLN A 199 6.89 -28.29 9.36
C GLN A 199 6.97 -28.06 7.85
N HIS A 200 5.82 -28.18 7.20
CA HIS A 200 5.63 -28.06 5.78
C HIS A 200 5.70 -26.59 5.37
N TRP A 201 6.76 -26.18 4.66
CA TRP A 201 6.95 -24.79 4.25
C TRP A 201 5.85 -24.24 3.32
N SER A 202 5.00 -25.09 2.72
CA SER A 202 3.89 -24.66 1.86
C SER A 202 2.62 -24.25 2.60
N GLU A 203 2.56 -24.44 3.93
CA GLU A 203 1.42 -24.03 4.76
C GLU A 203 1.70 -22.80 5.61
N THR A 204 2.91 -22.23 5.55
CA THR A 204 3.18 -20.96 6.21
C THR A 204 2.54 -19.86 5.36
N SER A 205 1.27 -19.55 5.62
CA SER A 205 0.60 -18.41 5.02
C SER A 205 1.48 -17.17 5.22
N ALA A 206 1.40 -16.19 4.32
CA ALA A 206 2.08 -14.90 4.52
C ALA A 206 1.74 -14.26 5.89
N THR A 207 0.58 -14.60 6.46
CA THR A 207 0.19 -14.23 7.83
C THR A 207 1.04 -14.92 8.89
N ASP A 208 1.43 -16.17 8.70
CA ASP A 208 2.22 -16.96 9.65
C ASP A 208 3.68 -16.55 9.66
N LEU A 209 4.20 -16.07 8.52
CA LEU A 209 5.56 -15.52 8.43
C LEU A 209 5.65 -14.15 9.13
N VAL A 210 4.60 -13.34 9.01
CA VAL A 210 4.45 -12.09 9.79
C VAL A 210 4.30 -12.41 11.27
N ARG A 211 3.47 -13.39 11.63
CA ARG A 211 3.30 -13.81 13.03
C ARG A 211 4.59 -14.35 13.64
N ALA A 212 5.33 -15.20 12.92
CA ALA A 212 6.59 -15.74 13.38
C ALA A 212 7.68 -14.66 13.55
N THR A 213 7.70 -13.64 12.67
CA THR A 213 8.62 -12.51 12.82
C THR A 213 8.21 -11.57 13.96
N GLU A 214 6.91 -11.36 14.19
CA GLU A 214 6.39 -10.63 15.35
C GLU A 214 6.66 -11.37 16.66
N GLU A 215 6.42 -12.68 16.73
CA GLU A 215 6.73 -13.52 17.89
C GLU A 215 8.23 -13.47 18.24
N ARG A 216 9.12 -13.51 17.22
CA ARG A 216 10.56 -13.34 17.45
C ARG A 216 10.90 -11.95 17.98
N ARG A 217 10.27 -10.90 17.45
CA ARG A 217 10.46 -9.51 17.93
C ARG A 217 9.98 -9.35 19.37
N GLU A 218 8.84 -9.94 19.72
CA GLU A 218 8.28 -9.88 21.07
C GLU A 218 9.20 -10.59 22.06
N LYS A 219 9.64 -11.80 21.75
CA LYS A 219 10.57 -12.54 22.62
C LYS A 219 11.93 -11.84 22.75
N ALA A 220 12.43 -11.21 21.69
CA ALA A 220 13.65 -10.41 21.75
C ALA A 220 13.45 -9.15 22.60
N ARG A 221 12.29 -8.47 22.50
CA ARG A 221 11.95 -7.33 23.36
C ARG A 221 11.89 -7.76 24.82
N GLN A 222 11.20 -8.86 25.12
CA GLN A 222 11.10 -9.41 26.47
C GLN A 222 12.48 -9.76 27.02
N LEU A 223 13.34 -10.38 26.22
CA LEU A 223 14.73 -10.68 26.62
C LEU A 223 15.51 -9.42 27.00
N MET A 224 15.37 -8.33 26.23
CA MET A 224 16.01 -7.06 26.56
C MET A 224 15.43 -6.42 27.82
N LEU A 225 14.13 -6.56 28.08
CA LEU A 225 13.52 -6.11 29.33
C LEU A 225 14.04 -6.92 30.53
N ASP A 226 14.17 -8.23 30.38
CA ASP A 226 14.68 -9.12 31.42
C ASP A 226 16.16 -8.82 31.74
N VAL A 227 16.98 -8.53 30.72
CA VAL A 227 18.36 -8.05 30.91
C VAL A 227 18.38 -6.73 31.67
N ASN A 228 17.51 -5.78 31.33
CA ASN A 228 17.43 -4.51 32.03
C ASN A 228 17.02 -4.68 33.50
N ALA A 229 16.07 -5.58 33.78
CA ALA A 229 15.60 -5.86 35.12
C ALA A 229 16.68 -6.56 35.98
N ALA A 230 17.43 -7.50 35.40
CA ALA A 230 18.44 -8.27 36.13
C ALA A 230 19.79 -7.55 36.28
N LEU A 231 20.26 -6.87 35.23
CA LEU A 231 21.63 -6.33 35.11
C LEU A 231 21.68 -4.80 35.01
N GLY A 232 20.52 -4.15 34.88
CA GLY A 232 20.40 -2.70 34.82
C GLY A 232 20.69 -2.10 33.44
N LYS A 233 20.40 -0.79 33.35
CA LYS A 233 20.40 -0.03 32.09
C LYS A 233 21.79 0.09 31.43
N SER A 234 22.86 0.08 32.22
CA SER A 234 24.23 0.17 31.72
C SER A 234 24.61 -1.06 30.90
N VAL A 235 24.38 -2.25 31.48
CA VAL A 235 24.68 -3.54 30.83
C VAL A 235 23.77 -3.77 29.63
N LEU A 236 22.50 -3.36 29.70
CA LEU A 236 21.59 -3.39 28.56
C LEU A 236 22.15 -2.67 27.33
N GLY A 237 22.75 -1.49 27.53
CA GLY A 237 23.36 -0.73 26.43
C GLY A 237 24.53 -1.47 25.79
N GLN A 238 25.36 -2.12 26.60
CA GLN A 238 26.50 -2.92 26.14
C GLN A 238 26.04 -4.18 25.38
N VAL A 239 25.04 -4.88 25.91
CA VAL A 239 24.39 -6.04 25.27
C VAL A 239 23.77 -5.63 23.92
N ALA A 240 23.07 -4.50 23.85
CA ALA A 240 22.49 -4.01 22.60
C ALA A 240 23.55 -3.70 21.52
N ASN A 241 24.71 -3.18 21.93
CA ASN A 241 25.83 -2.92 21.02
C ASN A 241 26.48 -4.23 20.55
N ALA A 242 26.72 -5.18 21.45
CA ALA A 242 27.25 -6.50 21.09
C ALA A 242 26.33 -7.24 20.11
N VAL A 243 25.00 -7.16 20.30
CA VAL A 243 24.01 -7.73 19.37
C VAL A 243 24.05 -7.02 18.00
N LYS A 244 24.24 -5.70 17.96
CA LYS A 244 24.41 -4.97 16.69
C LYS A 244 25.68 -5.40 15.96
N GLU A 245 26.77 -5.64 16.69
CA GLU A 245 28.02 -6.13 16.11
C GLU A 245 27.87 -7.56 15.57
N LEU A 246 27.24 -8.46 16.32
CA LEU A 246 26.92 -9.82 15.88
C LEU A 246 26.06 -9.85 14.60
N ASN A 247 25.08 -8.94 14.48
CA ASN A 247 24.26 -8.82 13.28
C ASN A 247 25.02 -8.26 12.07
N ARG A 248 26.12 -7.52 12.28
CA ARG A 248 26.98 -7.03 11.19
C ARG A 248 27.98 -8.09 10.76
N ALA A 249 28.58 -8.80 11.71
CA ALA A 249 29.51 -9.88 11.50
C ALA A 249 29.44 -10.87 12.68
N ASP A 250 29.08 -12.13 12.39
CA ASP A 250 29.03 -13.21 13.39
C ASP A 250 30.46 -13.64 13.79
N THR A 251 31.14 -12.77 14.52
CA THR A 251 32.50 -13.02 14.99
C THR A 251 32.46 -13.76 16.33
N PRO A 252 33.32 -14.77 16.54
CA PRO A 252 33.41 -15.48 17.83
C PRO A 252 33.69 -14.54 19.00
N SER A 253 34.46 -13.46 18.75
CA SER A 253 34.78 -12.42 19.73
C SER A 253 33.53 -11.67 20.22
N ALA A 254 32.64 -11.26 19.31
CA ALA A 254 31.40 -10.57 19.69
C ALA A 254 30.45 -11.48 20.47
N ARG A 255 30.42 -12.78 20.16
CA ARG A 255 29.65 -13.79 20.90
C ARG A 255 30.21 -14.00 22.32
N ALA A 256 31.53 -14.10 22.45
CA ALA A 256 32.20 -14.21 23.74
C ALA A 256 31.97 -12.96 24.62
N ASN A 257 32.05 -11.77 24.02
CA ASN A 257 31.75 -10.50 24.70
C ASN A 257 30.28 -10.43 25.17
N LEU A 258 29.34 -10.88 24.34
CA LEU A 258 27.93 -10.97 24.75
C LEU A 258 27.75 -11.89 25.96
N PHE A 259 28.41 -13.06 25.98
CA PHE A 259 28.28 -14.00 27.09
C PHE A 259 29.04 -13.58 28.35
N SER A 260 30.14 -12.82 28.23
CA SER A 260 30.81 -12.24 29.39
C SER A 260 29.96 -11.17 30.07
N LEU A 261 29.23 -10.35 29.30
CA LEU A 261 28.28 -9.37 29.82
C LEU A 261 27.09 -10.01 30.56
N LEU A 262 26.74 -11.24 30.20
CA LEU A 262 25.65 -12.01 30.80
C LEU A 262 26.17 -13.03 31.82
N HIS A 263 27.39 -12.88 32.32
CA HIS A 263 27.98 -13.82 33.26
C HIS A 263 27.13 -13.95 34.53
N GLY A 264 26.95 -15.18 35.02
CA GLY A 264 26.08 -15.48 36.16
C GLY A 264 24.58 -15.66 35.84
N HIS A 265 24.12 -15.34 34.62
CA HIS A 265 22.72 -15.49 34.22
C HIS A 265 22.55 -16.52 33.09
N THR A 266 22.67 -17.81 33.43
CA THR A 266 22.59 -18.94 32.49
C THR A 266 21.29 -18.98 31.68
N ASP A 267 20.17 -18.56 32.27
CA ASP A 267 18.88 -18.48 31.57
C ASP A 267 18.87 -17.44 30.45
N LEU A 268 19.48 -16.28 30.69
CA LEU A 268 19.59 -15.22 29.67
C LEU A 268 20.55 -15.66 28.56
N GLN A 269 21.67 -16.30 28.91
CA GLN A 269 22.63 -16.83 27.94
C GLN A 269 21.99 -17.88 27.02
N ARG A 270 21.23 -18.83 27.59
CA ARG A 270 20.49 -19.85 26.82
C ARG A 270 19.51 -19.21 25.85
N ARG A 271 18.68 -18.27 26.32
CA ARG A 271 17.71 -17.56 25.47
C ARG A 271 18.40 -16.76 24.37
N PHE A 272 19.51 -16.08 24.66
CA PHE A 272 20.28 -15.39 23.62
C PHE A 272 20.81 -16.35 22.55
N ASN A 273 21.27 -17.54 22.94
CA ASN A 273 21.77 -18.53 22.01
C ASN A 273 20.68 -19.07 21.07
N GLU A 274 19.41 -19.06 21.49
CA GLU A 274 18.26 -19.41 20.62
C GLU A 274 17.98 -18.34 19.55
N PHE A 275 18.37 -17.09 19.77
CA PHE A 275 18.19 -15.98 18.82
C PHE A 275 19.37 -15.80 17.86
N LEU A 276 20.56 -16.25 18.23
CA LEU A 276 21.73 -16.11 17.37
C LEU A 276 21.63 -17.06 16.17
N PRO A 277 22.12 -16.64 14.98
CA PRO A 277 22.18 -17.52 13.83
C PRO A 277 23.04 -18.75 14.19
N LYS A 278 22.45 -19.95 14.02
CA LYS A 278 23.19 -21.21 14.19
C LYS A 278 24.24 -21.27 13.09
N GLN A 279 25.50 -21.49 13.46
CA GLN A 279 26.54 -21.79 12.47
C GLN A 279 26.13 -23.11 11.78
N VAL A 280 25.97 -23.04 10.46
CA VAL A 280 25.72 -24.20 9.60
C VAL A 280 27.04 -24.85 9.25
#